data_AF-A0A8J6PI66-F1
#
_entry.id   AF-A0A8J6PI66-F1
#
_cell.length_a   1.000
_cell.length_b   1.000
_cell.length_c   1.000
_cell.angle_alpha   90.00
_cell.angle_beta   90.00
_cell.angle_gamma   90.00
#
_symmetry.space_group_name_H-M   'P 1'
#
loop_
_entity.id
_entity.type
_entity.pdbx_description
1 polymer ?
#
loop_
_entity_poly.entity_id
_entity_poly.type
_entity_poly.pdbx_seq_one_letter_code
_entity_poly.pdbx_strand_id
1 'polypeptide(L)'
;MRRWKLLTAHAAVVVALSIAVLVLALATADESNDPNIGLGLLMLPLLALGLPWSVFFIRDPYRFDGVPGAVLFVVALAPAFLNVVLHVVFAAWWRRRRATSRTN
;
A
#
# COMPACT_ATOMS: atom_id res chain seq x y z
N MET A 1 13.73 15.33 -13.01
CA MET A 1 13.99 13.86 -13.04
C MET A 1 13.97 13.21 -11.65
N ARG A 2 14.61 13.77 -10.61
CA ARG A 2 14.67 13.18 -9.26
C ARG A 2 13.31 12.77 -8.64
N ARG A 3 12.26 13.59 -8.80
CA ARG A 3 10.90 13.29 -8.29
C ARG A 3 10.29 12.04 -8.92
N TRP A 4 10.50 11.81 -10.22
CA TRP A 4 9.98 10.62 -10.91
C TRP A 4 10.69 9.35 -10.46
N LYS A 5 12.02 9.41 -10.27
CA LYS A 5 12.78 8.29 -9.70
C LYS A 5 12.27 7.88 -8.32
N LEU A 6 11.97 8.85 -7.45
CA LEU A 6 11.40 8.58 -6.13
C LEU A 6 10.00 7.95 -6.19
N LEU A 7 9.14 8.44 -7.09
CA LEU A 7 7.80 7.84 -7.28
C LEU A 7 7.90 6.40 -7.80
N THR A 8 8.80 6.15 -8.76
CA THR A 8 9.05 4.80 -9.25
C THR A 8 9.60 3.89 -8.15
N ALA A 9 10.54 4.38 -7.34
CA ALA A 9 11.08 3.62 -6.21
C ALA A 9 10.00 3.32 -5.16
N HIS A 10 9.17 4.29 -4.80
CA HIS A 10 8.06 4.09 -3.87
C HIS A 10 7.05 3.06 -4.40
N ALA A 11 6.64 3.17 -5.67
CA ALA A 11 5.76 2.20 -6.32
C ALA A 11 6.38 0.80 -6.34
N ALA A 12 7.67 0.70 -6.69
CA ALA A 12 8.39 -0.57 -6.71
C ALA A 12 8.46 -1.23 -5.31
N VAL A 13 8.72 -0.43 -4.27
CA VAL A 13 8.72 -0.92 -2.88
C VAL A 13 7.34 -1.41 -2.47
N VAL A 14 6.28 -0.66 -2.76
CA VAL A 14 4.90 -1.07 -2.45
C VAL A 14 4.55 -2.39 -3.16
N VAL A 15 4.88 -2.52 -4.44
CA VAL A 15 4.63 -3.74 -5.21
C VAL A 15 5.44 -4.92 -4.66
N ALA A 16 6.74 -4.74 -4.42
CA ALA A 16 7.61 -5.79 -3.91
C ALA A 16 7.15 -6.31 -2.54
N LEU A 17 6.79 -5.41 -1.61
CA LEU A 17 6.25 -5.77 -0.31
C LEU A 17 4.90 -6.47 -0.42
N SER A 18 4.02 -5.99 -1.30
CA SER A 18 2.70 -6.61 -1.53
C SER A 18 2.82 -8.03 -2.08
N ILE A 19 3.77 -8.26 -2.99
CA ILE A 19 4.09 -9.60 -3.50
C ILE A 19 4.64 -10.48 -2.38
N ALA A 20 5.58 -9.97 -1.57
CA ALA A 20 6.14 -10.74 -0.45
C ALA A 20 5.07 -11.16 0.56
N VAL A 21 4.15 -10.25 0.91
CA VAL A 21 2.99 -10.55 1.77
C VAL A 21 2.10 -11.62 1.15
N LEU A 22 1.75 -11.49 -0.13
CA LEU A 22 0.89 -12.46 -0.81
C LEU A 22 1.54 -13.85 -0.91
N VAL A 23 2.83 -13.91 -1.25
CA VAL A 23 3.58 -15.17 -1.32
C VAL A 23 3.62 -15.84 0.05
N LEU A 24 3.92 -15.08 1.12
CA LEU A 24 3.95 -15.64 2.48
C LEU A 24 2.57 -16.09 2.94
N ALA A 25 1.53 -15.31 2.65
CA ALA A 25 0.14 -15.65 2.98
C ALA A 25 -0.30 -16.95 2.30
N LEU A 26 0.03 -17.14 1.02
CA LEU A 26 -0.28 -18.37 0.28
C LEU A 26 0.54 -19.56 0.79
N ALA A 27 1.82 -19.34 1.14
CA ALA A 27 2.69 -20.40 1.64
C ALA A 27 2.29 -20.92 3.03
N THR A 28 1.58 -20.10 3.81
CA THR A 28 1.18 -20.40 5.20
C THR A 28 -0.32 -20.60 5.36
N ALA A 29 -1.07 -20.69 4.25
CA ALA A 29 -2.52 -20.78 4.27
C ALA A 29 -3.07 -22.08 4.92
N ASP A 30 -2.29 -23.15 4.89
CA ASP A 30 -2.65 -24.47 5.43
C ASP A 30 -2.01 -24.77 6.81
N GLU A 31 -1.17 -23.87 7.32
CA GLU A 31 -0.58 -24.02 8.66
C GLU A 31 -1.62 -23.71 9.76
N SER A 32 -1.41 -24.22 10.97
CA SER A 32 -2.34 -24.13 12.11
C SER A 32 -2.88 -22.70 12.34
N ASN A 33 -4.01 -22.59 13.06
CA ASN A 33 -4.64 -21.32 13.50
C ASN A 33 -3.74 -20.39 14.36
N ASP A 34 -2.43 -20.62 14.39
CA ASP A 34 -1.48 -19.81 15.13
C ASP A 34 -1.20 -18.48 14.39
N PRO A 35 -0.99 -17.38 15.13
CA PRO A 35 -0.70 -16.09 14.52
C PRO A 35 0.61 -16.10 13.71
N ASN A 36 0.53 -15.77 12.41
CA ASN A 36 1.72 -15.63 11.58
C ASN A 36 2.43 -14.29 11.84
N ILE A 37 3.42 -14.31 12.75
CA ILE A 37 4.24 -13.15 13.10
C ILE A 37 4.99 -12.59 11.88
N GLY A 38 5.47 -13.46 11.00
CA GLY A 38 6.19 -13.06 9.78
C GLY A 38 5.33 -12.21 8.85
N LEU A 39 4.07 -12.59 8.69
CA LEU A 39 3.10 -11.84 7.90
C LEU A 39 2.84 -10.46 8.51
N GLY A 40 2.65 -10.41 9.84
CA GLY A 40 2.48 -9.16 10.58
C GLY A 40 3.66 -8.19 10.39
N LEU A 41 4.89 -8.70 10.49
CA LEU A 41 6.11 -7.91 10.29
C LEU A 41 6.22 -7.33 8.87
N LEU A 42 5.84 -8.10 7.84
CA LEU A 42 5.82 -7.63 6.47
C LEU A 42 4.71 -6.60 6.20
N MET A 43 3.61 -6.66 6.93
CA MET A 43 2.51 -5.70 6.81
C MET A 43 2.83 -4.33 7.40
N LEU A 44 3.67 -4.25 8.44
CA LEU A 44 4.05 -2.97 9.09
C LEU A 44 4.55 -1.87 8.14
N PRO A 45 5.54 -2.11 7.26
CA PRO A 45 5.98 -1.09 6.33
C PRO A 45 4.87 -0.68 5.34
N LEU A 46 4.00 -1.60 4.92
CA LEU A 46 2.86 -1.28 4.05
C LEU A 46 1.83 -0.38 4.77
N LEU A 47 1.57 -0.65 6.06
CA LEU A 47 0.76 0.23 6.91
C LEU A 47 1.32 1.65 6.97
N ALA A 48 2.63 1.78 7.21
CA ALA A 48 3.30 3.09 7.24
C ALA A 48 3.25 3.79 5.88
N LEU A 49 3.51 3.07 4.79
CA LEU A 49 3.46 3.60 3.42
C LEU A 49 2.04 3.96 2.96
N GLY A 50 1.00 3.39 3.58
CA GLY A 50 -0.40 3.70 3.31
C GLY A 50 -0.99 4.83 4.15
N LEU A 51 -0.23 5.43 5.08
CA LEU A 51 -0.71 6.56 5.88
C LEU A 51 -1.06 7.78 5.00
N PRO A 52 -2.17 8.49 5.27
CA PRO A 52 -3.02 8.38 6.46
C PRO A 52 -4.13 7.32 6.33
N TRP A 53 -4.33 6.71 5.16
CA TRP A 53 -5.48 5.85 4.87
C TRP A 53 -5.47 4.54 5.67
N SER A 54 -4.28 4.07 6.06
CA SER A 54 -4.15 2.92 6.96
C SER A 54 -4.78 3.14 8.34
N VAL A 55 -5.14 4.37 8.72
CA VAL A 55 -5.79 4.68 10.00
C VAL A 55 -7.10 3.91 10.20
N PHE A 56 -7.81 3.58 9.12
CA PHE A 56 -9.06 2.81 9.21
C PHE A 56 -8.84 1.38 9.72
N PHE A 57 -7.68 0.79 9.42
CA PHE A 57 -7.25 -0.51 9.98
C PHE A 57 -6.70 -0.38 11.39
N ILE A 58 -5.93 0.69 11.66
CA ILE A 58 -5.31 0.89 12.98
C ILE A 58 -6.36 1.18 14.05
N ARG A 59 -7.39 1.97 13.71
CA ARG A 59 -8.40 2.41 14.68
C ARG A 59 -9.37 1.31 15.09
N ASP A 60 -9.69 0.41 14.17
CA ASP A 60 -10.62 -0.69 14.41
C ASP A 60 -10.15 -1.94 13.64
N PRO A 61 -9.23 -2.74 14.21
CA PRO A 61 -8.63 -3.88 13.54
C PRO A 61 -9.63 -5.03 13.29
N TYR A 62 -10.71 -5.09 14.08
CA TYR A 62 -11.75 -6.12 14.00
C TYR A 62 -12.91 -5.74 13.07
N ARG A 63 -12.84 -4.55 12.46
CA ARG A 63 -13.88 -4.02 11.56
C ARG A 63 -14.22 -4.96 10.40
N PHE A 64 -13.26 -5.79 10.01
CA PHE A 64 -13.36 -6.69 8.87
C PHE A 64 -13.46 -8.17 9.29
N ASP A 65 -13.76 -8.44 10.56
CA ASP A 65 -14.03 -9.79 11.04
C ASP A 65 -15.23 -10.38 10.26
N GLY A 66 -15.05 -11.58 9.71
CA GLY A 66 -16.04 -12.25 8.86
C GLY A 66 -15.92 -11.95 7.36
N VAL A 67 -15.00 -11.09 6.94
CA VAL A 67 -14.67 -10.89 5.52
C VAL A 67 -13.75 -12.03 5.03
N PRO A 68 -13.92 -12.56 3.80
CA PRO A 68 -13.02 -13.57 3.25
C PRO A 68 -11.55 -13.10 3.27
N GLY A 69 -10.62 -13.97 3.66
CA GLY A 69 -9.20 -13.61 3.82
C GLY A 69 -8.58 -12.95 2.58
N ALA A 70 -8.92 -13.41 1.38
CA ALA A 70 -8.48 -12.78 0.13
C ALA A 70 -8.94 -11.32 0.01
N VAL A 71 -10.18 -11.02 0.41
CA VAL A 71 -10.72 -9.66 0.42
C VAL A 71 -10.03 -8.83 1.51
N LEU A 72 -9.76 -9.42 2.69
CA LEU A 72 -9.02 -8.76 3.75
C LEU A 72 -7.64 -8.29 3.29
N PHE A 73 -6.89 -9.12 2.54
CA PHE A 73 -5.60 -8.71 1.97
C PHE A 73 -5.73 -7.55 0.98
N VAL A 74 -6.73 -7.58 0.10
CA VAL A 74 -6.97 -6.46 -0.84
C VAL A 74 -7.23 -5.17 -0.07
N VAL A 75 -8.09 -5.20 0.95
CA VAL A 75 -8.43 -4.02 1.74
C VAL A 75 -7.21 -3.56 2.56
N ALA A 76 -6.41 -4.46 3.12
CA ALA A 76 -5.22 -4.13 3.90
C ALA A 76 -4.08 -3.54 3.07
N LEU A 77 -3.94 -3.95 1.81
CA LEU A 77 -2.93 -3.42 0.88
C LEU A 77 -3.39 -2.12 0.19
N ALA A 78 -4.69 -1.91 0.04
CA ALA A 78 -5.26 -0.77 -0.69
C ALA A 78 -4.74 0.62 -0.26
N PRO A 79 -4.56 0.93 1.04
CA PRO A 79 -3.99 2.21 1.49
C PRO A 79 -2.64 2.56 0.84
N ALA A 80 -1.73 1.59 0.74
CA ALA A 80 -0.40 1.81 0.16
C ALA A 80 -0.48 2.12 -1.34
N PHE A 81 -1.31 1.37 -2.08
CA PHE A 81 -1.56 1.63 -3.50
C PHE A 81 -2.26 2.96 -3.73
N LEU A 82 -3.25 3.30 -2.91
CA LEU A 82 -3.95 4.59 -2.97
C LEU A 82 -2.95 5.75 -2.84
N ASN A 83 -2.00 5.64 -1.91
CA ASN A 83 -0.95 6.64 -1.77
C ASN A 83 -0.09 6.78 -3.02
N VAL A 84 0.38 5.68 -3.62
CA VAL A 84 1.15 5.73 -4.87
C VAL A 84 0.36 6.46 -5.96
N VAL A 85 -0.92 6.10 -6.14
CA VAL A 85 -1.81 6.73 -7.13
C VAL A 85 -1.95 8.22 -6.88
N LEU A 86 -2.24 8.63 -5.64
CA LEU A 86 -2.39 10.04 -5.27
C LEU A 86 -1.11 10.83 -5.53
N HIS A 87 0.05 10.29 -5.19
CA HIS A 87 1.34 10.95 -5.44
C HIS A 87 1.62 11.11 -6.94
N VAL A 88 1.32 10.10 -7.75
CA VAL A 88 1.47 10.17 -9.21
C VAL A 88 0.52 11.19 -9.82
N VAL A 89 -0.76 11.16 -9.44
CA VAL A 89 -1.78 12.12 -9.90
C VAL A 89 -1.39 13.54 -9.52
N PHE A 90 -0.99 13.76 -8.26
CA PHE A 90 -0.54 15.07 -7.79
C PHE A 90 0.69 15.57 -8.56
N ALA A 91 1.68 14.71 -8.78
CA ALA A 91 2.88 15.06 -9.55
C ALA A 91 2.57 15.36 -11.02
N ALA A 92 1.61 14.65 -11.63
CA ALA A 92 1.14 14.92 -12.99
C ALA A 92 0.40 16.26 -13.07
N TRP A 93 -0.54 16.50 -12.17
CA TRP A 93 -1.30 17.74 -12.08
C TRP A 93 -0.40 18.97 -11.87
N TRP A 94 0.57 18.87 -10.95
CA TRP A 94 1.51 19.94 -10.66
C TRP A 94 2.43 20.27 -11.85
N ARG A 95 2.81 19.26 -12.65
CA ARG A 95 3.57 19.48 -13.89
C ARG A 95 2.74 20.23 -14.92
N ARG A 96 1.46 19.85 -15.11
CA ARG A 96 0.55 20.53 -16.04
C ARG A 96 0.40 22.00 -15.70
N ARG A 97 0.15 22.34 -14.43
CA ARG A 97 0.00 23.75 -14.00
C ARG A 97 1.23 24.62 -14.28
N ARG A 98 2.44 24.09 -14.05
CA ARG A 98 3.67 24.86 -14.29
C ARG A 98 4.00 25.08 -15.77
N ALA A 99 3.52 24.22 -16.66
CA ALA A 99 3.68 24.43 -18.10
C ALA A 99 2.81 25.61 -18.57
N THR A 100 1.58 25.71 -18.06
CA THR A 100 0.63 26.78 -18.41
C THR A 100 1.05 28.16 -17.89
N SER A 101 1.72 28.23 -16.73
CA SER A 101 2.22 29.51 -16.19
C SER A 101 3.48 30.05 -16.88
N ARG A 102 4.11 29.28 -17.77
CA ARG A 102 5.35 29.66 -18.46
C ARG A 102 5.11 30.24 -19.87
N THR A 103 3.87 30.16 -20.34
CA THR A 103 3.40 30.63 -21.65
C THR A 103 2.58 31.91 -21.59
N ASN A 104 2.33 32.44 -20.39
CA ASN A 104 1.80 33.78 -20.13
C ASN A 104 2.90 34.67 -19.57
#